data_AF-R5KD42-F1
#
_entry.id   AF-R5KD42-F1
#
_cell.length_a   1.000
_cell.length_b   1.000
_cell.length_c   1.000
_cell.angle_alpha   90.00
_cell.angle_beta   90.00
_cell.angle_gamma   90.00
#
_symmetry.space_group_name_H-M   'P 1'
#
loop_
_entity.id
_entity.type
_entity.pdbx_description
1 polymer ?
#
loop_
_entity_poly.entity_id
_entity_poly.type
_entity_poly.pdbx_seq_one_letter_code
_entity_poly.pdbx_strand_id
1 'polypeptide(L)'
;MGIIRRSDDGQPTEYARHPLVYLVEAADDICYEIMDIEDAHKLKILSYEETERLFLDFFDEKGQNRIRQRIIDEGITDSNEKVVYMRACVIGTLEKACVETFLRYETDILNGELKGCLIDNIGDRRAEAYRKCADLSKQRIYKSKPVLDVELSGFRIMATLMEAMVDAAVNPERFYSRQLISRVSSQYDIDSLDMETRLMAVIDYISGMTDVYALDIYQKINGISLPIV
;
A
#
# COMPACT_ATOMS: atom_id res chain seq x y z
N MET A 1 7.30 23.41 13.32
CA MET A 1 7.84 22.38 12.40
C MET A 1 8.48 22.95 11.13
N GLY A 2 8.53 24.28 10.90
CA GLY A 2 9.32 24.86 9.79
C GLY A 2 8.85 24.52 8.37
N ILE A 3 7.73 23.80 8.22
CA ILE A 3 7.15 23.45 6.93
C ILE A 3 6.50 24.69 6.32
N ILE A 4 6.76 24.93 5.05
CA ILE A 4 6.24 26.08 4.30
C ILE A 4 4.71 25.98 4.22
N ARG A 5 4.01 27.01 4.70
CA ARG A 5 2.56 27.13 4.50
C ARG A 5 2.29 27.68 3.11
N ARG A 6 1.39 27.04 2.37
CA ARG A 6 0.97 27.45 1.02
C ARG A 6 -0.32 28.25 1.03
N SER A 7 -1.25 27.89 1.92
CA SER A 7 -2.53 28.60 2.09
C SER A 7 -2.33 30.00 2.71
N ASP A 8 -3.11 30.97 2.23
CA ASP A 8 -3.25 32.29 2.86
C ASP A 8 -4.01 32.23 4.20
N ASP A 9 -3.94 33.31 4.97
CA ASP A 9 -4.71 33.46 6.21
C ASP A 9 -6.21 33.49 5.94
N GLY A 10 -6.98 32.69 6.70
CA GLY A 10 -8.42 32.55 6.54
C GLY A 10 -8.87 31.54 5.47
N GLN A 11 -7.95 30.94 4.72
CA GLN A 11 -8.23 29.79 3.84
C GLN A 11 -7.99 28.46 4.56
N PRO A 12 -8.58 27.35 4.08
CA PRO A 12 -8.25 26.02 4.57
C PRO A 12 -6.73 25.79 4.56
N THR A 13 -6.23 25.22 5.65
CA THR A 13 -4.79 25.09 5.87
C THR A 13 -4.14 24.13 4.86
N GLU A 14 -3.14 24.61 4.14
CA GLU A 14 -2.33 23.83 3.20
C GLU A 14 -0.84 24.08 3.49
N TYR A 15 -0.06 23.00 3.55
CA TYR A 15 1.39 23.02 3.74
C TYR A 15 2.10 22.28 2.59
N ALA A 16 3.35 22.69 2.33
CA ALA A 16 4.26 21.91 1.49
C ALA A 16 4.54 20.54 2.13
N ARG A 17 4.97 19.57 1.31
CA ARG A 17 5.43 18.27 1.80
C ARG A 17 6.71 18.46 2.61
N HIS A 18 6.86 17.70 3.69
CA HIS A 18 8.15 17.63 4.37
C HIS A 18 9.18 16.96 3.44
N PRO A 19 10.42 17.48 3.30
CA PRO A 19 11.42 16.96 2.36
C PRO A 19 11.64 15.45 2.42
N LEU A 20 11.73 14.88 3.62
CA LEU A 20 11.98 13.43 3.79
C LEU A 20 10.81 12.54 3.35
N VAL A 21 9.60 13.08 3.16
CA VAL A 21 8.44 12.29 2.68
C VAL A 21 8.69 11.76 1.27
N TYR A 22 9.46 12.47 0.43
CA TYR A 22 9.81 12.00 -0.90
C TYR A 22 10.65 10.71 -0.87
N LEU A 23 11.50 10.52 0.15
CA LEU A 23 12.27 9.29 0.34
C LEU A 23 11.41 8.15 0.87
N VAL A 24 10.49 8.45 1.79
CA VAL A 24 9.53 7.46 2.31
C VAL A 24 8.61 6.97 1.20
N GLU A 25 8.05 7.88 0.41
CA GLU A 25 7.22 7.56 -0.77
C GLU A 25 7.99 6.72 -1.78
N ALA A 26 9.22 7.10 -2.13
CA ALA A 26 10.03 6.32 -3.07
C ALA A 26 10.34 4.91 -2.55
N ALA A 27 10.59 4.75 -1.24
CA ALA A 27 10.78 3.44 -0.65
C ALA A 27 9.50 2.59 -0.74
N ASP A 28 8.34 3.19 -0.47
CA ASP A 28 7.03 2.56 -0.55
C ASP A 28 6.70 2.10 -1.98
N ASP A 29 6.81 3.03 -2.93
CA ASP A 29 6.59 2.81 -4.37
C ASP A 29 7.46 1.64 -4.88
N ILE A 30 8.76 1.65 -4.59
CA ILE A 30 9.69 0.58 -5.01
C ILE A 30 9.29 -0.77 -4.40
N CYS A 31 8.98 -0.80 -3.10
CA CYS A 31 8.68 -2.04 -2.42
C CYS A 31 7.40 -2.67 -2.93
N TYR A 32 6.30 -1.92 -2.99
CA TYR A 32 5.01 -2.48 -3.40
C TYR A 32 5.00 -2.90 -4.87
N GLU A 33 5.40 -2.02 -5.79
CA GLU A 33 5.29 -2.33 -7.22
C GLU A 33 6.17 -3.51 -7.63
N ILE A 34 7.42 -3.55 -7.15
CA ILE A 34 8.35 -4.61 -7.53
C ILE A 34 8.03 -5.94 -6.83
N MET A 35 7.52 -5.91 -5.59
CA MET A 35 7.06 -7.13 -4.91
C MET A 35 5.77 -7.68 -5.55
N ASP A 36 4.84 -6.82 -5.97
CA ASP A 36 3.62 -7.26 -6.65
C ASP A 36 3.92 -8.07 -7.92
N ILE A 37 4.93 -7.67 -8.70
CA ILE A 37 5.38 -8.41 -9.89
C ILE A 37 5.94 -9.79 -9.51
N GLU A 38 6.74 -9.88 -8.45
CA GLU A 38 7.27 -11.15 -7.94
C GLU A 38 6.14 -12.07 -7.44
N ASP A 39 5.20 -11.54 -6.66
CA ASP A 39 4.13 -12.33 -6.08
C ASP A 39 3.13 -12.76 -7.15
N ALA A 40 2.88 -11.94 -8.16
CA ALA A 40 2.12 -12.34 -9.34
C ALA A 40 2.78 -13.49 -10.12
N HIS A 41 4.12 -13.55 -10.15
CA HIS A 41 4.83 -14.72 -10.68
C HIS A 41 4.58 -15.97 -9.83
N LYS A 42 4.72 -15.87 -8.50
CA LYS A 42 4.44 -16.99 -7.56
C LYS A 42 3.01 -17.51 -7.66
N LEU A 43 2.05 -16.60 -7.82
CA LEU A 43 0.63 -16.89 -8.00
C LEU A 43 0.28 -17.35 -9.42
N LYS A 44 1.28 -17.48 -10.32
CA LYS A 44 1.14 -17.90 -11.72
C LYS A 44 0.23 -16.98 -12.55
N ILE A 45 0.09 -15.73 -12.14
CA ILE A 45 -0.58 -14.66 -12.89
C ILE A 45 0.33 -14.19 -14.04
N LEU A 46 1.64 -14.15 -13.80
CA LEU A 46 2.68 -13.84 -14.78
C LEU A 46 3.58 -15.05 -15.01
N SER A 47 3.96 -15.30 -16.26
CA SER A 47 4.97 -16.31 -16.57
C SER A 47 6.36 -15.86 -16.13
N TYR A 48 7.31 -16.80 -16.06
CA TYR A 48 8.71 -16.47 -15.78
C TYR A 48 9.27 -15.52 -16.85
N GLU A 49 9.00 -15.79 -18.13
CA GLU A 49 9.50 -15.00 -19.27
C GLU A 49 8.94 -13.58 -19.27
N GLU A 50 7.67 -13.41 -18.91
CA GLU A 50 7.06 -12.10 -18.75
C GLU A 50 7.75 -11.31 -17.62
N THR A 51 7.96 -11.97 -16.48
CA THR A 51 8.58 -11.39 -15.28
C THR A 51 10.04 -11.02 -15.53
N GLU A 52 10.81 -11.92 -16.16
CA GLU A 52 12.19 -11.67 -16.58
C GLU A 52 12.27 -10.43 -17.47
N ARG A 53 11.41 -10.33 -18.49
CA ARG A 53 11.40 -9.18 -19.39
C ARG A 53 11.11 -7.87 -18.64
N LEU A 54 10.12 -7.86 -17.75
CA LEU A 54 9.77 -6.68 -16.95
C LEU A 54 10.95 -6.20 -16.09
N PHE A 55 11.62 -7.12 -15.39
CA PHE A 55 12.76 -6.77 -14.55
C PHE A 55 14.01 -6.40 -15.33
N LEU A 56 14.24 -7.00 -16.49
CA LEU A 56 15.40 -6.67 -17.32
C LEU A 56 15.25 -5.34 -18.08
N ASP A 57 14.02 -4.86 -18.32
CA ASP A 57 13.75 -3.57 -18.97
C ASP A 57 14.33 -2.37 -18.17
N PHE A 58 14.55 -2.52 -16.86
CA PHE A 58 15.21 -1.52 -16.02
C PHE A 58 16.69 -1.30 -16.35
N PHE A 59 17.31 -2.22 -17.09
CA PHE A 59 18.73 -2.23 -17.39
C PHE A 59 19.00 -2.04 -18.87
N ASP A 60 20.17 -1.47 -19.19
CA ASP A 60 20.71 -1.48 -20.55
C ASP A 60 21.22 -2.88 -20.93
N GLU A 61 21.57 -3.06 -22.21
CA GLU A 61 21.99 -4.36 -22.73
C GLU A 61 23.19 -4.94 -21.94
N LYS A 62 24.13 -4.08 -21.53
CA LYS A 62 25.26 -4.49 -20.70
C LYS A 62 24.81 -4.97 -19.32
N GLY A 63 23.91 -4.24 -18.67
CA GLY A 63 23.33 -4.62 -17.39
C GLY A 63 22.53 -5.92 -17.47
N GLN A 64 21.71 -6.09 -18.50
CA GLN A 64 20.95 -7.32 -18.73
C GLN A 64 21.88 -8.53 -18.90
N ASN A 65 22.91 -8.40 -19.73
CA ASN A 65 23.89 -9.47 -19.95
C ASN A 65 24.64 -9.81 -18.65
N ARG A 66 25.01 -8.80 -17.85
CA ARG A 66 25.65 -9.01 -16.55
C ARG A 66 24.75 -9.78 -15.58
N ILE A 67 23.47 -9.44 -15.49
CA ILE A 67 22.50 -10.11 -14.62
C ILE A 67 22.34 -11.57 -15.04
N ARG A 68 22.12 -11.82 -16.34
CA ARG A 68 21.98 -13.18 -16.88
C ARG A 68 23.24 -14.02 -16.67
N GLN A 69 24.42 -13.44 -16.90
CA GLN A 69 25.68 -14.13 -16.67
C GLN A 69 25.85 -14.49 -15.20
N ARG A 70 25.51 -13.56 -14.28
CA ARG A 70 25.62 -13.81 -12.85
C ARG A 70 24.71 -14.94 -12.37
N ILE A 71 23.48 -15.02 -12.90
CA ILE A 71 22.55 -16.14 -12.66
C ILE A 71 23.20 -17.48 -13.06
N ILE A 72 23.87 -17.52 -14.21
CA ILE A 72 24.57 -18.72 -14.70
C ILE A 72 25.77 -19.06 -13.80
N ASP A 73 26.60 -18.07 -13.49
CA ASP A 73 27.83 -18.25 -12.70
C ASP A 73 27.55 -18.73 -11.27
N GLU A 74 26.45 -18.27 -10.67
CA GLU A 74 25.99 -18.71 -9.34
C GLU A 74 25.19 -20.03 -9.39
N GLY A 75 24.95 -20.58 -10.58
CA GLY A 75 24.25 -21.86 -10.74
C GLY A 75 22.77 -21.81 -10.34
N ILE A 76 22.13 -20.64 -10.42
CA ILE A 76 20.72 -20.47 -10.05
C ILE A 76 19.85 -21.11 -11.13
N THR A 77 19.19 -22.21 -10.80
CA THR A 77 18.39 -22.99 -11.76
C THR A 77 16.89 -22.76 -11.61
N ASP A 78 16.40 -22.60 -10.38
CA ASP A 78 14.99 -22.37 -10.08
C ASP A 78 14.51 -21.00 -10.58
N SER A 79 13.32 -20.97 -11.19
CA SER A 79 12.76 -19.75 -11.74
C SER A 79 12.40 -18.72 -10.67
N ASN A 80 11.94 -19.14 -9.49
CA ASN A 80 11.62 -18.20 -8.41
C ASN A 80 12.90 -17.57 -7.86
N GLU A 81 13.95 -18.35 -7.67
CA GLU A 81 15.25 -17.81 -7.23
C GLU A 81 15.83 -16.80 -8.23
N LYS A 82 15.69 -17.06 -9.54
CA LYS A 82 16.08 -16.09 -10.59
C LYS A 82 15.28 -14.79 -10.48
N VAL A 83 13.97 -14.88 -10.29
CA VAL A 83 13.09 -13.71 -10.11
C VAL A 83 13.47 -12.94 -8.85
N VAL A 84 13.73 -13.61 -7.73
CA VAL A 84 14.21 -13.00 -6.47
C VAL A 84 15.54 -12.27 -6.67
N TYR A 85 16.47 -12.85 -7.43
CA TYR A 85 17.74 -12.20 -7.75
C TYR A 85 17.56 -10.95 -8.63
N MET A 86 16.77 -11.07 -9.70
CA MET A 86 16.45 -9.94 -10.58
C MET A 86 15.73 -8.82 -9.83
N ARG A 87 14.78 -9.15 -8.95
CA ARG A 87 14.10 -8.22 -8.05
C ARG A 87 15.09 -7.43 -7.21
N ALA A 88 16.06 -8.11 -6.58
CA ALA A 88 17.10 -7.44 -5.79
C ALA A 88 17.94 -6.47 -6.64
N CYS A 89 18.25 -6.84 -7.89
CA CYS A 89 18.92 -5.94 -8.82
C CYS A 89 18.07 -4.70 -9.14
N VAL A 90 16.77 -4.89 -9.43
CA VAL A 90 15.83 -3.79 -9.77
C VAL A 90 15.70 -2.82 -8.60
N ILE A 91 15.47 -3.32 -7.38
CA ILE A 91 15.38 -2.50 -6.17
C ILE A 91 16.64 -1.66 -6.00
N GLY A 92 17.83 -2.28 -6.07
CA GLY A 92 19.09 -1.55 -5.91
C GLY A 92 19.36 -0.52 -7.03
N THR A 93 18.82 -0.73 -8.23
CA THR A 93 18.88 0.25 -9.33
C THR A 93 17.94 1.43 -9.09
N LEU A 94 16.71 1.18 -8.63
CA LEU A 94 15.71 2.21 -8.36
C LEU A 94 16.06 3.03 -7.13
N GLU A 95 16.58 2.40 -6.07
CA GLU A 95 17.07 3.07 -4.87
C GLU A 95 18.11 4.12 -5.24
N LYS A 96 19.16 3.72 -5.99
CA LYS A 96 20.21 4.64 -6.46
C LYS A 96 19.63 5.77 -7.30
N ALA A 97 18.72 5.45 -8.22
CA ALA A 97 18.05 6.44 -9.07
C ALA A 97 17.27 7.46 -8.24
N CYS A 98 16.55 7.03 -7.21
CA CYS A 98 15.77 7.91 -6.34
C CYS A 98 16.68 8.78 -5.48
N VAL A 99 17.79 8.26 -4.95
CA VAL A 99 18.79 9.06 -4.21
C VAL A 99 19.42 10.12 -5.12
N GLU A 100 19.85 9.75 -6.33
CA GLU A 100 20.38 10.69 -7.32
C GLU A 100 19.35 11.77 -7.69
N THR A 101 18.08 11.39 -7.82
CA THR A 101 16.98 12.31 -8.14
C THR A 101 16.69 13.25 -6.98
N PHE A 102 16.67 12.74 -5.74
CA PHE A 102 16.47 13.54 -4.54
C PHE A 102 17.54 14.63 -4.40
N LEU A 103 18.81 14.26 -4.59
CA LEU A 103 19.93 15.22 -4.55
C LEU A 103 19.87 16.22 -5.71
N ARG A 104 19.48 15.77 -6.91
CA ARG A 104 19.34 16.64 -8.08
C ARG A 104 18.28 17.74 -7.87
N TYR A 105 17.17 17.39 -7.23
CA TYR A 105 16.04 18.29 -6.98
C TYR A 105 16.02 18.84 -5.54
N GLU A 106 17.14 18.81 -4.81
CA GLU A 106 17.22 19.22 -3.40
C GLU A 106 16.63 20.63 -3.16
N THR A 107 16.99 21.59 -4.02
CA THR A 107 16.50 22.98 -3.89
C THR A 107 14.99 23.06 -4.06
N ASP A 108 14.44 22.41 -5.08
CA ASP A 108 13.00 22.39 -5.35
C ASP A 108 12.24 21.68 -4.24
N ILE A 109 12.81 20.61 -3.66
CA ILE A 109 12.23 19.89 -2.52
C ILE A 109 12.20 20.79 -1.27
N LEU A 110 13.29 21.48 -0.97
CA LEU A 110 13.39 22.37 0.19
C LEU A 110 12.48 23.59 0.08
N ASN A 111 12.28 24.09 -1.14
CA ASN A 111 11.31 25.16 -1.42
C ASN A 111 9.86 24.64 -1.48
N GLY A 112 9.65 23.32 -1.43
CA GLY A 112 8.34 22.70 -1.54
C GLY A 112 7.72 22.86 -2.94
N GLU A 113 8.53 22.88 -3.99
CA GLU A 113 8.14 23.14 -5.38
C GLU A 113 8.15 21.88 -6.25
N LEU A 114 8.84 20.81 -5.83
CA LEU A 114 8.90 19.55 -6.58
C LEU A 114 7.49 18.94 -6.74
N LYS A 115 7.11 18.65 -7.99
CA LYS A 115 5.83 18.01 -8.35
C LYS A 115 6.01 16.51 -8.59
N GLY A 116 5.02 15.72 -8.18
CA GLY A 116 5.05 14.26 -8.32
C GLY A 116 5.95 13.58 -7.29
N CYS A 117 6.29 12.31 -7.54
CA CYS A 117 7.20 11.52 -6.71
C CYS A 117 8.63 11.48 -7.28
N LEU A 118 9.58 10.88 -6.56
CA LEU A 118 10.96 10.74 -7.07
C LEU A 118 11.04 9.85 -8.31
N ILE A 119 10.25 8.77 -8.37
CA ILE A 119 10.28 7.84 -9.51
C ILE A 119 9.89 8.54 -10.81
N ASP A 120 8.84 9.37 -10.78
CA ASP A 120 8.40 10.17 -11.92
C ASP A 120 9.51 11.09 -12.46
N ASN A 121 10.35 11.59 -11.54
CA ASN A 121 11.39 12.57 -11.82
C ASN A 121 12.77 11.95 -12.14
N ILE A 122 12.92 10.62 -12.14
CA ILE A 122 14.16 9.94 -12.59
C ILE A 122 14.44 10.29 -14.07
N GLY A 123 13.39 10.33 -14.89
CA GLY A 123 13.45 10.84 -16.26
C GLY A 123 14.18 9.96 -17.27
N ASP A 124 14.32 8.66 -17.02
CA ASP A 124 14.98 7.71 -17.93
C ASP A 124 14.26 6.35 -18.02
N ARG A 125 14.94 5.37 -18.65
CA ARG A 125 14.43 4.01 -18.85
C ARG A 125 13.87 3.35 -17.60
N ARG A 126 14.41 3.67 -16.41
CA ARG A 126 14.00 3.07 -15.13
C ARG A 126 12.60 3.52 -14.76
N ALA A 127 12.28 4.79 -14.97
CA ALA A 127 10.92 5.32 -14.78
C ALA A 127 9.94 4.72 -15.78
N GLU A 128 10.35 4.51 -17.03
CA GLU A 128 9.52 3.84 -18.05
C GLU A 128 9.26 2.37 -17.72
N ALA A 129 10.28 1.64 -17.29
CA ALA A 129 10.15 0.25 -16.85
C ALA A 129 9.25 0.13 -15.61
N TYR A 130 9.38 1.05 -14.66
CA TYR A 130 8.50 1.13 -13.50
C TYR A 130 7.04 1.35 -13.93
N ARG A 131 6.77 2.35 -14.80
CA ARG A 131 5.41 2.61 -15.31
C ARG A 131 4.82 1.40 -16.02
N LYS A 132 5.61 0.66 -16.80
CA LYS A 132 5.16 -0.59 -17.43
C LYS A 132 4.74 -1.65 -16.41
N CYS A 133 5.49 -1.77 -15.30
CA CYS A 133 5.11 -2.65 -14.19
C CYS A 133 3.78 -2.19 -13.59
N ALA A 134 3.66 -0.91 -13.22
CA ALA A 134 2.45 -0.35 -12.62
C ALA A 134 1.21 -0.50 -13.50
N ASP A 135 1.34 -0.28 -14.81
CA ASP A 135 0.26 -0.45 -15.76
C ASP A 135 -0.16 -1.92 -15.89
N LEU A 136 0.80 -2.85 -15.91
CA LEU A 136 0.53 -4.28 -15.93
C LEU A 136 -0.15 -4.75 -14.64
N SER A 137 0.33 -4.28 -13.48
CA SER A 137 -0.22 -4.60 -12.16
C SER A 137 -1.71 -4.22 -12.11
N LYS A 138 -2.05 -3.00 -12.53
CA LYS A 138 -3.45 -2.53 -12.63
C LYS A 138 -4.30 -3.31 -13.62
N GLN A 139 -3.71 -3.78 -14.72
CA GLN A 139 -4.46 -4.47 -15.77
C GLN A 139 -4.68 -5.95 -15.49
N ARG A 140 -3.74 -6.62 -14.82
CA ARG A 140 -3.73 -8.08 -14.68
C ARG A 140 -3.63 -8.60 -13.25
N ILE A 141 -2.90 -7.93 -12.36
CA ILE A 141 -2.66 -8.41 -11.00
C ILE A 141 -3.86 -8.05 -10.12
N TYR A 142 -4.19 -6.76 -10.03
CA TYR A 142 -5.29 -6.27 -9.18
C TYR A 142 -6.67 -6.68 -9.71
N LYS A 143 -6.76 -7.01 -11.00
CA LYS A 143 -7.96 -7.54 -11.65
C LYS A 143 -8.01 -9.06 -11.70
N SER A 144 -7.04 -9.75 -11.10
CA SER A 144 -7.04 -11.20 -11.04
C SER A 144 -8.19 -11.68 -10.15
N LYS A 145 -8.80 -12.80 -10.53
CA LYS A 145 -9.94 -13.35 -9.80
C LYS A 145 -9.68 -13.56 -8.29
N PRO A 146 -8.53 -14.12 -7.86
CA PRO A 146 -8.26 -14.31 -6.44
C PRO A 146 -8.22 -12.98 -5.65
N VAL A 147 -7.67 -11.93 -6.23
CA VAL A 147 -7.62 -10.60 -5.59
C VAL A 147 -9.02 -10.02 -5.47
N LEU A 148 -9.79 -10.04 -6.56
CA LEU A 148 -11.16 -9.50 -6.57
C LEU A 148 -12.10 -10.24 -5.60
N ASP A 149 -12.00 -11.57 -5.50
CA ASP A 149 -12.84 -12.36 -4.58
C ASP A 149 -12.58 -11.96 -3.11
N VAL A 150 -11.33 -11.65 -2.75
CA VAL A 150 -10.94 -11.15 -1.43
C VAL A 150 -11.46 -9.73 -1.21
N GLU A 151 -11.26 -8.82 -2.17
CA GLU A 151 -11.70 -7.42 -2.07
C GLU A 151 -13.23 -7.31 -1.93
N LEU A 152 -14.00 -8.09 -2.70
CA LEU A 152 -15.47 -8.11 -2.60
C LEU A 152 -15.93 -8.53 -1.20
N SER A 153 -15.27 -9.53 -0.63
CA SER A 153 -15.54 -9.99 0.73
C SER A 153 -15.19 -8.92 1.76
N GLY A 154 -14.01 -8.30 1.61
CA GLY A 154 -13.55 -7.19 2.46
C GLY A 154 -14.51 -6.01 2.44
N PHE A 155 -14.99 -5.60 1.26
CA PHE A 155 -15.96 -4.51 1.13
C PHE A 155 -17.25 -4.81 1.90
N ARG A 156 -17.77 -6.03 1.78
CA ARG A 156 -18.99 -6.43 2.52
C ARG A 156 -18.77 -6.43 4.02
N ILE A 157 -17.63 -6.96 4.48
CA ILE A 157 -17.24 -6.99 5.90
C ILE A 157 -17.19 -5.56 6.43
N MET A 158 -16.42 -4.69 5.80
CA MET A 158 -16.24 -3.31 6.25
C MET A 158 -17.55 -2.52 6.25
N ALA A 159 -18.37 -2.65 5.20
CA ALA A 159 -19.67 -1.99 5.14
C ALA A 159 -20.59 -2.41 6.30
N THR A 160 -20.69 -3.71 6.59
CA THR A 160 -21.53 -4.22 7.68
C THR A 160 -21.00 -3.80 9.05
N LEU A 161 -19.69 -3.84 9.27
CA LEU A 161 -19.08 -3.39 10.53
C LEU A 161 -19.30 -1.89 10.74
N MET A 162 -19.04 -1.07 9.73
CA MET A 162 -19.25 0.38 9.78
C MET A 162 -20.72 0.71 10.05
N GLU A 163 -21.66 0.10 9.33
CA GLU A 163 -23.10 0.35 9.53
C GLU A 163 -23.55 0.01 10.95
N ALA A 164 -23.18 -1.16 11.46
CA ALA A 164 -23.56 -1.61 12.80
C ALA A 164 -22.95 -0.73 13.91
N MET A 165 -21.66 -0.41 13.80
CA MET A 165 -20.96 0.38 14.82
C MET A 165 -21.37 1.86 14.80
N VAL A 166 -21.64 2.43 13.61
CA VAL A 166 -22.17 3.80 13.50
C VAL A 166 -23.58 3.88 14.07
N ASP A 167 -24.50 2.95 13.76
CA ASP A 167 -25.83 2.96 14.39
C ASP A 167 -25.73 2.83 15.91
N ALA A 168 -24.79 2.02 16.41
CA ALA A 168 -24.53 1.89 17.84
C ALA A 168 -24.04 3.20 18.47
N ALA A 169 -23.07 3.88 17.85
CA ALA A 169 -22.54 5.16 18.31
C ALA A 169 -23.57 6.31 18.24
N VAL A 170 -24.49 6.29 17.27
CA VAL A 170 -25.57 7.27 17.17
C VAL A 170 -26.67 6.99 18.20
N ASN A 171 -26.95 5.72 18.49
CA ASN A 171 -28.02 5.28 19.39
C ASN A 171 -27.49 4.44 20.57
N PRO A 172 -26.62 4.98 21.45
CA PRO A 172 -25.94 4.21 22.48
C PRO A 172 -26.90 3.61 23.53
N GLU A 173 -28.09 4.19 23.68
CA GLU A 173 -29.09 3.74 24.66
C GLU A 173 -29.83 2.46 24.28
N ARG A 174 -29.69 1.97 23.04
CA ARG A 174 -30.31 0.69 22.65
C ARG A 174 -29.54 -0.48 23.27
N PHE A 175 -30.26 -1.51 23.70
CA PHE A 175 -29.66 -2.70 24.28
C PHE A 175 -28.63 -3.37 23.35
N TYR A 176 -28.94 -3.45 22.05
CA TYR A 176 -28.01 -4.00 21.06
C TYR A 176 -26.76 -3.11 20.87
N SER A 177 -26.94 -1.79 20.80
CA SER A 177 -25.83 -0.83 20.72
C SER A 177 -24.86 -0.98 21.88
N ARG A 178 -25.36 -1.07 23.13
CA ARG A 178 -24.51 -1.30 24.31
C ARG A 178 -23.68 -2.58 24.21
N GLN A 179 -24.24 -3.66 23.65
CA GLN A 179 -23.48 -4.89 23.44
C GLN A 179 -22.36 -4.70 22.42
N LEU A 180 -22.60 -3.99 21.32
CA LEU A 180 -21.57 -3.67 20.33
C LEU A 180 -20.49 -2.75 20.91
N ILE A 181 -20.89 -1.67 21.58
CA ILE A 181 -19.99 -0.71 22.22
C ILE A 181 -19.12 -1.40 23.27
N SER A 182 -19.66 -2.32 24.06
CA SER A 182 -18.90 -3.05 25.08
C SER A 182 -17.76 -3.93 24.54
N ARG A 183 -17.70 -4.16 23.22
CA ARG A 183 -16.59 -4.87 22.57
C ARG A 183 -15.44 -3.95 22.16
N VAL A 184 -15.67 -2.64 22.13
CA VAL A 184 -14.66 -1.66 21.80
C VAL A 184 -13.71 -1.50 22.98
N SER A 185 -12.41 -1.52 22.69
CA SER A 185 -11.38 -1.31 23.72
C SER A 185 -11.55 0.05 24.40
N SER A 186 -11.31 0.12 25.70
CA SER A 186 -11.42 1.35 26.51
C SER A 186 -10.44 2.45 26.10
N GLN A 187 -9.52 2.17 25.17
CA GLN A 187 -8.63 3.19 24.59
C GLN A 187 -9.37 4.14 23.62
N TYR A 188 -10.55 3.75 23.14
CA TYR A 188 -11.37 4.57 22.24
C TYR A 188 -12.52 5.21 23.03
N ASP A 189 -12.76 6.50 22.78
CA ASP A 189 -13.76 7.30 23.54
C ASP A 189 -15.18 7.15 22.95
N ILE A 190 -15.65 5.90 22.85
CA ILE A 190 -16.94 5.56 22.23
C ILE A 190 -18.15 5.85 23.15
N ASP A 191 -17.93 6.08 24.45
CA ASP A 191 -18.96 6.49 25.41
C ASP A 191 -19.01 8.01 25.61
N SER A 192 -18.21 8.78 24.86
CA SER A 192 -18.23 10.25 24.91
C SER A 192 -19.64 10.81 24.74
N LEU A 193 -19.95 11.91 25.42
CA LEU A 193 -21.23 12.62 25.23
C LEU A 193 -21.34 13.25 23.84
N ASP A 194 -20.19 13.56 23.22
CA ASP A 194 -20.12 14.16 21.90
C ASP A 194 -20.20 13.09 20.78
N MET A 195 -21.11 13.30 19.84
CA MET A 195 -21.36 12.34 18.76
C MET A 195 -20.19 12.24 17.78
N GLU A 196 -19.52 13.36 17.47
CA GLU A 196 -18.37 13.37 16.58
C GLU A 196 -17.24 12.52 17.16
N THR A 197 -16.96 12.68 18.44
CA THR A 197 -15.97 11.89 19.19
C THR A 197 -16.31 10.40 19.14
N ARG A 198 -17.58 10.01 19.34
CA ARG A 198 -17.99 8.60 19.23
C ARG A 198 -17.82 8.04 17.82
N LEU A 199 -18.13 8.83 16.78
CA LEU A 199 -17.96 8.41 15.39
C LEU A 199 -16.48 8.26 15.02
N MET A 200 -15.62 9.15 15.52
CA MET A 200 -14.16 9.01 15.37
C MET A 200 -13.66 7.74 16.08
N ALA A 201 -14.13 7.46 17.29
CA ALA A 201 -13.81 6.23 18.01
C ALA A 201 -14.21 4.96 17.23
N VAL A 202 -15.33 4.99 16.50
CA VAL A 202 -15.74 3.89 15.61
C VAL A 202 -14.75 3.72 14.45
N ILE A 203 -14.33 4.81 13.81
CA ILE A 203 -13.35 4.77 12.72
C ILE A 203 -12.01 4.25 13.22
N ASP A 204 -11.52 4.72 14.37
CA ASP A 204 -10.27 4.28 14.96
C ASP A 204 -10.32 2.79 15.35
N TYR A 205 -11.44 2.34 15.93
CA TYR A 205 -11.64 0.94 16.29
C TYR A 205 -11.66 0.02 15.07
N ILE A 206 -12.41 0.39 14.02
CA ILE A 206 -12.53 -0.41 12.80
C ILE A 206 -11.23 -0.40 12.00
N SER A 207 -10.58 0.75 11.84
CA SER A 207 -9.30 0.86 11.11
C SER A 207 -8.14 0.17 11.83
N GLY A 208 -8.21 0.04 13.17
CA GLY A 208 -7.26 -0.72 13.97
C GLY A 208 -7.46 -2.24 13.97
N MET A 209 -8.49 -2.77 13.27
CA MET A 209 -8.71 -4.22 13.18
C MET A 209 -7.72 -4.88 12.20
N THR A 210 -7.28 -6.09 12.51
CA THR A 210 -6.68 -6.97 11.50
C THR A 210 -7.78 -7.63 10.66
N ASP A 211 -7.46 -8.06 9.44
CA ASP A 211 -8.42 -8.74 8.53
C ASP A 211 -9.13 -9.93 9.19
N VAL A 212 -8.35 -10.77 9.90
CA VAL A 212 -8.87 -11.95 10.62
C VAL A 212 -9.83 -11.53 11.74
N TYR A 213 -9.50 -10.46 12.46
CA TYR A 213 -10.34 -9.95 13.52
C TYR A 213 -11.63 -9.31 12.98
N ALA A 214 -11.55 -8.50 11.92
CA ALA A 214 -12.71 -7.92 11.26
C ALA A 214 -13.67 -9.01 10.73
N LEU A 215 -13.12 -10.06 10.10
CA LEU A 215 -13.89 -11.21 9.64
C LEU A 215 -14.58 -11.95 10.80
N ASP A 216 -13.89 -12.19 11.91
CA ASP A 216 -14.45 -12.84 13.10
C ASP A 216 -15.62 -12.03 13.69
N ILE A 217 -15.44 -10.71 13.87
CA ILE A 217 -16.51 -9.84 14.38
C ILE A 217 -17.69 -9.80 13.41
N TYR A 218 -17.44 -9.71 12.10
CA TYR A 218 -18.47 -9.78 11.07
C TYR A 218 -19.27 -11.09 11.14
N GLN A 219 -18.60 -12.24 11.28
CA GLN A 219 -19.26 -13.53 11.40
C GLN A 219 -20.11 -13.64 12.68
N LYS A 220 -19.63 -13.08 13.80
CA LYS A 220 -20.38 -13.05 15.07
C LYS A 220 -21.61 -12.14 14.99
N ILE A 221 -21.50 -10.97 14.37
CA ILE A 221 -22.62 -10.03 14.20
C ILE A 221 -23.72 -10.65 13.32
N ASN A 222 -23.33 -11.37 12.26
CA ASN A 222 -24.28 -12.01 11.35
C ASN A 222 -24.73 -13.41 11.80
N GLY A 223 -24.30 -13.90 12.96
CA GLY A 223 -24.67 -15.22 13.47
C GLY A 223 -24.15 -16.41 12.63
N ILE A 224 -23.09 -16.19 11.85
CA ILE A 224 -22.46 -17.22 10.99
C ILE A 224 -21.56 -18.15 11.82
N SER A 225 -20.85 -17.57 12.80
CA SER A 225 -19.98 -18.30 13.70
C SER A 225 -20.47 -18.07 15.13
N LEU A 226 -20.94 -19.14 15.76
CA LEU A 226 -21.21 -19.19 17.19
C LEU A 226 -20.20 -20.14 17.83
N PRO A 227 -19.59 -19.78 18.98
CA PRO A 227 -18.79 -20.73 19.72
C PRO A 227 -19.66 -21.93 20.10
N ILE A 228 -19.31 -23.10 19.57
CA ILE A 228 -19.92 -24.36 19.98
C ILE A 228 -19.36 -24.65 21.37
N VAL A 229 -20.22 -24.58 22.38
CA VAL A 229 -19.91 -24.93 23.78
C VAL A 229 -20.02 -26.43 23.97
#